data_AF-A0AAD7KG12-F1
#
_entry.id   AF-A0AAD7KG12-F1
#
_cell.length_a   1.000
_cell.length_b   1.000
_cell.length_c   1.000
_cell.angle_alpha   90.00
_cell.angle_beta   90.00
_cell.angle_gamma   90.00
#
_symmetry.space_group_name_H-M   'P 1'
#
loop_
_entity.id
_entity.type
_entity.pdbx_description
1 polymer ?
#
loop_
_entity_poly.entity_id
_entity_poly.type
_entity_poly.pdbx_seq_one_letter_code
_entity_poly.pdbx_strand_id
1 'polypeptide(L)'
;EKVVVKIYDPRYLNERLSKIASIPARPWTLVAERTAAFSRALATKDGSPPEPFEDSQIYEDEPKDEEGRAARAALWEEYFLSLSTESFEGEWQAYERLSHLQCSAIPRLLTHGHLVLPQDERAIEPPVIVLENIPSTTLRDIPEDALAECAEAGKLLVQAIDSFATQGVFHGDINHNNVLFSPPESPVRAVLIDFGCAGIRRPDDDD
;
A
#
# COMPACT_ATOMS: atom_id res chain seq x y z
N GLU A 1 14.78 16.02 12.39
CA GLU A 1 13.52 16.11 11.62
C GLU A 1 12.78 14.79 11.79
N LYS A 2 11.45 14.79 11.96
CA LYS A 2 10.65 13.56 12.04
C LYS A 2 10.22 13.16 10.63
N VAL A 3 10.15 11.87 10.35
CA VAL A 3 9.72 11.32 9.06
C VAL A 3 8.73 10.18 9.31
N VAL A 4 7.89 9.89 8.31
CA VAL A 4 7.05 8.69 8.30
C VAL A 4 7.72 7.66 7.40
N VAL A 5 7.90 6.45 7.91
CA VAL A 5 8.42 5.31 7.13
C VAL A 5 7.28 4.32 6.98
N LYS A 6 6.83 4.11 5.75
CA LYS A 6 5.87 3.07 5.41
C LYS A 6 6.61 1.88 4.84
N ILE A 7 6.42 0.71 5.45
CA ILE A 7 7.05 -0.55 5.06
C ILE A 7 5.93 -1.46 4.55
N TYR A 8 6.03 -1.86 3.29
CA TYR A 8 5.06 -2.77 2.66
C TYR A 8 5.50 -4.20 2.93
N ASP A 9 5.34 -4.60 4.19
CA ASP A 9 5.68 -5.93 4.64
C ASP A 9 4.41 -6.82 4.66
N PRO A 10 4.32 -7.82 3.77
CA PRO A 10 3.11 -8.62 3.61
C PRO A 10 2.70 -9.33 4.90
N ARG A 11 3.60 -9.51 5.88
CA ARG A 11 3.29 -10.09 7.21
C ARG A 11 2.19 -9.36 7.97
N TYR A 12 2.02 -8.06 7.71
CA TYR A 12 1.09 -7.20 8.44
C TYR A 12 -0.18 -6.86 7.64
N LEU A 13 -0.40 -7.51 6.50
CA LEU A 13 -1.63 -7.35 5.73
C LEU A 13 -2.85 -7.81 6.54
N ASN A 14 -3.92 -7.01 6.52
CA ASN A 14 -5.15 -7.29 7.23
C ASN A 14 -5.82 -8.57 6.72
N GLU A 15 -5.63 -8.88 5.43
CA GLU A 15 -6.13 -10.05 4.71
C GLU A 15 -5.65 -11.37 5.32
N ARG A 16 -4.52 -11.36 6.06
CA ARG A 16 -4.03 -12.54 6.80
C ARG A 16 -4.88 -12.86 8.02
N LEU A 17 -5.47 -11.84 8.62
CA LEU A 17 -6.26 -11.91 9.85
C LEU A 17 -7.75 -11.87 9.48
N SER A 18 -8.28 -13.01 9.07
CA SER A 18 -9.71 -13.11 8.81
C SER A 18 -10.53 -12.80 10.06
N LYS A 19 -11.41 -11.81 9.95
CA LYS A 19 -12.45 -11.52 10.95
C LYS A 19 -13.71 -12.39 10.74
N ILE A 20 -13.74 -13.17 9.67
CA ILE A 20 -14.86 -14.02 9.28
C ILE A 20 -14.51 -15.46 9.64
N ALA A 21 -15.31 -16.09 10.50
CA ALA A 21 -15.04 -17.43 11.02
C ALA A 21 -14.90 -18.53 9.93
N SER A 22 -15.50 -18.32 8.75
CA SER A 22 -15.44 -19.25 7.62
C SER A 22 -14.21 -19.11 6.74
N ILE A 23 -13.41 -18.05 6.90
CA ILE A 23 -12.17 -17.84 6.13
C ILE A 23 -11.00 -18.12 7.07
N PRO A 24 -10.11 -19.09 6.74
CA PRO A 24 -8.99 -19.42 7.61
C PRO A 24 -8.01 -18.26 7.73
N ALA A 25 -7.43 -18.08 8.92
CA ALA A 25 -6.28 -17.21 9.09
C ALA A 25 -5.08 -17.78 8.30
N ARG A 26 -4.25 -16.88 7.76
CA ARG A 26 -3.05 -17.22 6.97
C ARG A 26 -1.78 -16.70 7.65
N PRO A 27 -1.37 -17.31 8.78
CA PRO A 27 -0.22 -16.84 9.52
C PRO A 27 1.04 -16.98 8.68
N TRP A 28 1.89 -15.96 8.73
CA TRP A 28 3.18 -15.99 8.06
C TRP A 28 4.10 -17.05 8.68
N THR A 29 4.87 -17.73 7.83
CA THR A 29 6.02 -18.53 8.26
C THR A 29 7.21 -18.31 7.34
N LEU A 30 8.41 -18.29 7.91
CA LEU A 30 9.65 -18.17 7.13
C LEU A 30 9.84 -19.31 6.13
N VAL A 31 9.34 -20.51 6.46
CA VAL A 31 9.41 -21.67 5.56
C VAL A 31 8.57 -21.41 4.31
N ALA A 32 7.32 -20.95 4.46
CA ALA A 32 6.46 -20.62 3.33
C ALA A 32 7.03 -19.47 2.48
N GLU A 33 7.54 -18.41 3.13
CA GLU A 33 8.15 -17.26 2.43
C GLU A 33 9.38 -17.69 1.60
N ARG A 34 10.24 -18.57 2.15
CA ARG A 34 11.39 -19.12 1.43
C ARG A 34 10.98 -20.01 0.27
N THR A 35 9.96 -20.85 0.45
CA THR A 35 9.44 -21.70 -0.61
C THR A 35 8.88 -20.85 -1.76
N ALA A 36 8.11 -19.81 -1.46
CA ALA A 36 7.60 -18.87 -2.45
C ALA A 36 8.75 -18.16 -3.19
N ALA A 37 9.71 -17.60 -2.45
CA ALA A 37 10.87 -16.92 -3.03
C ALA A 37 11.72 -17.86 -3.92
N PHE A 38 11.88 -19.12 -3.52
CA PHE A 38 12.58 -20.13 -4.31
C PHE A 38 11.83 -20.46 -5.61
N SER A 39 10.51 -20.66 -5.53
CA SER A 39 9.66 -20.91 -6.71
C SER A 39 9.71 -19.75 -7.70
N ARG A 40 9.57 -18.51 -7.21
CA ARG A 40 9.72 -17.30 -8.04
C ARG A 40 11.09 -17.21 -8.70
N ALA A 41 12.17 -17.47 -7.95
CA ALA A 41 13.51 -17.48 -8.51
C ALA A 41 13.71 -18.57 -9.58
N LEU A 42 13.10 -19.76 -9.43
CA LEU A 42 13.11 -20.80 -10.46
C LEU A 42 12.35 -20.38 -11.72
N ALA A 43 11.18 -19.75 -11.58
CA ALA A 43 10.37 -19.28 -12.71
C ALA A 43 11.08 -18.20 -13.55
N THR A 44 12.01 -17.44 -12.95
CA THR A 44 12.79 -16.41 -13.68
C THR A 44 14.08 -16.93 -14.33
N LYS A 45 14.52 -18.16 -14.00
CA LYS A 45 15.83 -18.69 -14.44
C LYS A 45 15.87 -19.16 -15.89
N ASP A 46 14.72 -19.46 -16.48
CA ASP A 46 14.61 -19.88 -17.88
C ASP A 46 14.61 -18.68 -18.86
N GLY A 47 14.68 -17.45 -18.35
CA GLY A 47 14.63 -16.22 -19.16
C GLY A 47 13.23 -15.88 -19.66
N SER A 48 12.22 -16.68 -19.29
CA SER A 48 10.82 -16.34 -19.49
C SER A 48 10.42 -15.26 -18.47
N PRO A 49 9.54 -14.32 -18.83
CA PRO A 49 8.88 -13.51 -17.81
C PRO A 49 8.17 -14.47 -16.84
N PRO A 50 8.27 -14.27 -15.51
CA PRO A 50 7.47 -15.06 -14.58
C PRO A 50 6.01 -14.92 -15.00
N GLU A 51 5.30 -16.04 -15.16
CA GLU A 51 3.87 -15.96 -15.41
C GLU A 51 3.21 -15.17 -14.28
N PRO A 52 2.25 -14.28 -14.59
CA PRO A 52 1.51 -13.57 -13.57
C PRO A 52 0.94 -14.59 -12.60
N PHE A 53 1.04 -14.30 -11.30
CA PHE A 53 0.39 -15.13 -10.30
C PHE A 53 -1.10 -15.24 -10.63
N GLU A 54 -1.59 -16.47 -10.80
CA GLU A 54 -3.00 -16.71 -11.05
C GLU A 54 -3.77 -16.79 -9.73
N ASP A 55 -4.49 -15.72 -9.40
CA ASP A 55 -5.34 -15.62 -8.20
C ASP A 55 -6.33 -16.78 -8.07
N SER A 56 -6.72 -17.45 -9.16
CA SER A 56 -7.60 -18.62 -9.11
C SER A 56 -7.03 -19.77 -8.27
N GLN A 57 -5.70 -19.93 -8.22
CA GLN A 57 -5.02 -21.05 -7.57
C GLN A 57 -5.20 -21.03 -6.04
N ILE A 58 -5.34 -19.86 -5.42
CA ILE A 58 -5.55 -19.75 -3.97
C ILE A 58 -6.96 -20.12 -3.53
N TYR A 59 -7.94 -20.07 -4.45
CA TYR A 59 -9.35 -20.38 -4.20
C TYR A 59 -9.70 -21.85 -4.46
N GLU A 60 -8.75 -22.68 -4.88
CA GLU A 60 -8.94 -24.12 -4.99
C GLU A 60 -9.22 -24.77 -3.61
N ASP A 61 -9.81 -25.96 -3.62
CA ASP A 61 -10.09 -26.73 -2.40
C ASP A 61 -8.83 -26.88 -1.53
N GLU A 62 -9.00 -26.79 -0.20
CA GLU A 62 -7.89 -26.93 0.75
C GLU A 62 -7.28 -28.34 0.67
N PRO A 63 -5.96 -28.46 0.49
CA PRO A 63 -5.29 -29.76 0.44
C PRO A 63 -5.42 -30.54 1.75
N LYS A 64 -5.64 -31.86 1.63
CA LYS A 64 -5.84 -32.75 2.78
C LYS A 64 -4.54 -33.29 3.35
N ASP A 65 -3.51 -33.40 2.53
CA ASP A 65 -2.17 -33.84 2.93
C ASP A 65 -1.30 -32.65 3.35
N GLU A 66 -0.20 -32.95 4.05
CA GLU A 66 0.70 -31.95 4.62
C GLU A 66 1.51 -31.21 3.57
N GLU A 67 1.95 -31.92 2.52
CA GLU A 67 2.72 -31.36 1.42
C GLU A 67 1.89 -30.33 0.64
N GLY A 68 0.65 -30.68 0.31
CA GLY A 68 -0.29 -29.77 -0.35
C GLY A 68 -0.58 -28.54 0.51
N ARG A 69 -0.75 -28.68 1.83
CA ARG A 69 -0.94 -27.51 2.72
C ARG A 69 0.30 -26.61 2.75
N ALA A 70 1.50 -27.18 2.75
CA ALA A 70 2.74 -26.41 2.69
C ALA A 70 2.89 -25.67 1.35
N ALA A 71 2.53 -26.31 0.23
CA ALA A 71 2.49 -25.68 -1.07
C ALA A 71 1.46 -24.54 -1.12
N ARG A 72 0.25 -24.77 -0.58
CA ARG A 72 -0.79 -23.73 -0.48
C ARG A 72 -0.33 -22.55 0.38
N ALA A 73 0.38 -22.80 1.48
CA ALA A 73 0.95 -21.73 2.29
C ALA A 73 1.95 -20.87 1.49
N ALA A 74 2.82 -21.49 0.69
CA ALA A 74 3.74 -20.75 -0.18
C ALA A 74 3.01 -19.94 -1.27
N LEU A 75 1.93 -20.46 -1.86
CA LEU A 75 1.09 -19.72 -2.81
C LEU A 75 0.46 -18.47 -2.17
N TRP A 76 -0.02 -18.58 -0.93
CA TRP A 76 -0.52 -17.41 -0.19
C TRP A 76 0.57 -16.38 0.06
N GLU A 77 1.82 -16.79 0.34
CA GLU A 77 2.93 -15.84 0.49
C GLU A 77 3.24 -15.10 -0.81
N GLU A 78 3.13 -15.76 -1.97
CA GLU A 78 3.25 -15.10 -3.28
C GLU A 78 2.13 -14.08 -3.49
N TYR A 79 0.89 -14.47 -3.23
CA TYR A 79 -0.27 -13.58 -3.34
C TYR A 79 -0.13 -12.34 -2.46
N PHE A 80 0.20 -12.52 -1.18
CA PHE A 80 0.39 -11.39 -0.27
C PHE A 80 1.55 -10.50 -0.67
N LEU A 81 2.63 -11.07 -1.22
CA LEU A 81 3.71 -10.27 -1.79
C LEU A 81 3.24 -9.46 -3.00
N SER A 82 2.43 -10.04 -3.89
CA SER A 82 1.83 -9.32 -5.04
C SER A 82 1.00 -8.14 -4.56
N LEU A 83 0.04 -8.36 -3.66
CA LEU A 83 -0.79 -7.28 -3.10
C LEU A 83 0.05 -6.16 -2.47
N SER A 84 1.06 -6.54 -1.68
CA SER A 84 1.94 -5.59 -1.02
C SER A 84 2.80 -4.80 -2.02
N THR A 85 3.20 -5.44 -3.12
CA THR A 85 3.98 -4.82 -4.19
C THR A 85 3.11 -3.87 -5.02
N GLU A 86 1.91 -4.30 -5.41
CA GLU A 86 0.93 -3.47 -6.11
C GLU A 86 0.58 -2.21 -5.31
N SER A 87 0.37 -2.35 -4.00
CA SER A 87 0.12 -1.22 -3.10
C SER A 87 1.30 -0.25 -3.05
N PHE A 88 2.53 -0.76 -2.95
CA PHE A 88 3.74 0.05 -3.00
C PHE A 88 3.89 0.78 -4.34
N GLU A 89 3.74 0.06 -5.45
CA GLU A 89 3.92 0.61 -6.79
C GLU A 89 2.88 1.68 -7.11
N GLY A 90 1.61 1.44 -6.74
CA GLY A 90 0.53 2.42 -6.88
C GLY A 90 0.81 3.68 -6.07
N GLU A 91 1.19 3.55 -4.80
CA GLU A 91 1.49 4.69 -3.93
C GLU A 91 2.71 5.47 -4.41
N TRP A 92 3.82 4.80 -4.70
CA TRP A 92 5.05 5.44 -5.18
C TRP A 92 4.82 6.20 -6.50
N GLN A 93 4.17 5.56 -7.48
CA GLN A 93 3.87 6.20 -8.76
C GLN A 93 2.90 7.38 -8.61
N ALA A 94 1.94 7.31 -7.68
CA ALA A 94 1.07 8.43 -7.38
C ALA A 94 1.88 9.64 -6.88
N TYR A 95 2.84 9.43 -5.97
CA TYR A 95 3.71 10.51 -5.50
C TYR A 95 4.59 11.09 -6.63
N GLU A 96 5.09 10.27 -7.54
CA GLU A 96 5.87 10.77 -8.69
C GLU A 96 5.01 11.64 -9.63
N ARG A 97 3.83 11.15 -10.02
CA ARG A 97 2.93 11.87 -10.94
C ARG A 97 2.33 13.13 -10.33
N LEU A 98 2.08 13.11 -9.02
CA LEU A 98 1.53 14.24 -8.26
C LEU A 98 2.63 15.09 -7.60
N SER A 99 3.88 15.04 -8.11
CA SER A 99 5.02 15.78 -7.55
C SER A 99 4.78 17.28 -7.35
N HIS A 100 4.00 17.90 -8.24
CA HIS A 100 3.64 19.33 -8.14
C HIS A 100 2.65 19.66 -7.01
N LEU A 101 1.97 18.65 -6.44
CA LEU A 101 1.05 18.78 -5.31
C LEU A 101 1.69 18.44 -3.96
N GLN A 102 2.94 17.95 -3.97
CA GLN A 102 3.67 17.69 -2.74
C GLN A 102 3.92 18.98 -1.95
N CYS A 103 4.02 18.87 -0.62
CA CYS A 103 4.09 19.99 0.33
C CYS A 103 2.86 20.91 0.37
N SER A 104 1.84 20.66 -0.46
CA SER A 104 0.59 21.44 -0.47
C SER A 104 -0.60 20.54 -0.18
N ALA A 105 -1.05 19.74 -1.15
CA ALA A 105 -2.23 18.88 -1.02
C ALA A 105 -1.89 17.43 -0.66
N ILE A 106 -0.65 16.98 -0.88
CA ILE A 106 -0.16 15.65 -0.47
C ILE A 106 1.20 15.79 0.26
N PRO A 107 1.63 14.78 1.03
CA PRO A 107 2.95 14.79 1.66
C PRO A 107 4.07 14.84 0.64
N ARG A 108 5.22 15.36 1.05
CA ARG A 108 6.46 15.19 0.30
C ARG A 108 6.99 13.76 0.40
N LEU A 109 7.24 13.14 -0.74
CA LEU A 109 8.05 11.93 -0.85
C LEU A 109 9.53 12.30 -0.69
N LEU A 110 10.18 11.79 0.35
CA LEU A 110 11.58 12.06 0.64
C LEU A 110 12.50 11.07 -0.07
N THR A 111 12.15 9.79 -0.04
CA THR A 111 12.88 8.71 -0.71
C THR A 111 12.04 7.43 -0.72
N HIS A 112 12.49 6.43 -1.48
CA HIS A 112 11.95 5.07 -1.49
C HIS A 112 13.12 4.08 -1.61
N GLY A 113 12.87 2.82 -1.26
CA GLY A 113 13.90 1.77 -1.30
C GLY A 113 13.37 0.44 -0.80
N HIS A 114 14.29 -0.41 -0.33
CA HIS A 114 13.96 -1.71 0.23
C HIS A 114 14.58 -1.87 1.61
N LEU A 115 13.86 -2.57 2.49
CA LEU A 115 14.35 -2.93 3.82
C LEU A 115 15.17 -4.22 3.72
N VAL A 116 16.49 -4.07 3.75
CA VAL A 116 17.42 -5.20 3.76
C VAL A 116 17.46 -5.82 5.16
N LEU A 117 16.97 -7.06 5.28
CA LEU A 117 16.93 -7.83 6.51
C LEU A 117 17.85 -9.06 6.39
N PRO A 118 18.34 -9.61 7.51
CA PRO A 118 19.13 -10.84 7.46
C PRO A 118 18.38 -11.98 6.75
N GLN A 119 19.07 -12.74 5.90
CA GLN A 119 18.46 -13.82 5.11
C GLN A 119 17.96 -14.99 5.97
N ASP A 120 18.47 -15.11 7.19
CA ASP A 120 17.98 -16.04 8.19
C ASP A 120 16.64 -15.61 8.80
N GLU A 121 16.27 -14.33 8.70
CA GLU A 121 15.01 -13.76 9.18
C GLU A 121 13.96 -13.59 8.07
N ARG A 122 14.39 -13.30 6.83
CA ARG A 122 13.51 -13.01 5.68
C ARG A 122 14.06 -13.56 4.37
N ALA A 123 13.16 -13.97 3.48
CA ALA A 123 13.47 -14.35 2.10
C ALA A 123 13.12 -13.25 1.07
N ILE A 124 12.60 -12.11 1.53
CA ILE A 124 12.26 -10.93 0.72
C ILE A 124 12.82 -9.66 1.36
N GLU A 125 12.96 -8.62 0.54
CA GLU A 125 13.29 -7.26 0.98
C GLU A 125 12.05 -6.38 0.78
N PRO A 126 11.24 -6.13 1.83
CA PRO A 126 10.01 -5.34 1.69
C PRO A 126 10.30 -3.93 1.16
N PRO A 127 9.52 -3.41 0.19
CA PRO A 127 9.70 -2.06 -0.28
C PRO A 127 9.25 -1.04 0.78
N VAL A 128 9.81 0.15 0.69
CA VAL A 128 9.66 1.22 1.67
C VAL A 128 9.51 2.56 0.97
N ILE A 129 8.59 3.39 1.46
CA ILE A 129 8.57 4.84 1.17
C ILE A 129 8.80 5.64 2.44
N VAL A 130 9.49 6.76 2.29
CA VAL A 130 9.76 7.70 3.36
C VAL A 130 9.12 9.03 3.01
N LEU A 131 8.23 9.51 3.87
CA LEU A 131 7.45 10.73 3.68
C LEU A 131 7.81 11.77 4.73
N GLU A 132 7.55 13.04 4.42
CA GLU A 132 7.55 14.09 5.44
C GLU A 132 6.54 13.76 6.55
N ASN A 133 6.90 14.07 7.80
CA ASN A 133 5.95 14.00 8.90
C ASN A 133 5.22 15.34 9.03
N ILE A 134 3.90 15.33 8.88
CA ILE A 134 3.04 16.51 9.00
C ILE A 134 2.38 16.51 10.39
N PRO A 135 2.74 17.43 11.31
CA PRO A 135 2.01 17.60 12.56
C PRO A 135 0.55 17.99 12.25
N SER A 136 -0.40 17.12 12.59
CA SER A 136 -1.78 17.24 12.11
C SER A 136 -2.76 16.47 12.97
N THR A 137 -4.05 16.72 12.75
CA THR A 137 -5.16 15.87 13.19
C THR A 137 -5.89 15.28 11.98
N THR A 138 -6.53 14.14 12.11
CA THR A 138 -7.33 13.56 11.03
C THR A 138 -8.68 14.28 10.92
N LEU A 139 -9.34 14.22 9.75
CA LEU A 139 -10.72 14.69 9.60
C LEU A 139 -11.68 13.95 10.55
N ARG A 140 -11.35 12.73 10.96
CA ARG A 140 -12.13 11.98 11.96
C ARG A 140 -12.10 12.62 13.35
N ASP A 141 -10.94 13.14 13.73
CA ASP A 141 -10.64 13.55 15.09
C ASP A 141 -10.63 15.08 15.25
N ILE A 142 -10.94 15.82 14.18
CA ILE A 142 -11.07 17.27 14.26
C ILE A 142 -12.30 17.66 15.08
N PRO A 143 -12.18 18.59 16.04
CA PRO A 143 -13.33 19.12 16.77
C PRO A 143 -14.36 19.75 15.83
N GLU A 144 -15.65 19.56 16.10
CA GLU A 144 -16.74 20.08 15.25
C GLU A 144 -16.71 21.60 15.10
N ASP A 145 -16.33 22.31 16.16
CA ASP A 145 -16.18 23.77 16.19
C ASP A 145 -15.00 24.25 15.32
N ALA A 146 -13.93 23.46 15.21
CA ALA A 146 -12.79 23.75 14.34
C ALA A 146 -13.04 23.41 12.86
N LEU A 147 -14.01 22.54 12.55
CA LEU A 147 -14.27 22.09 11.18
C LEU A 147 -14.71 23.25 10.26
N ALA A 148 -15.52 24.17 10.78
CA ALA A 148 -15.98 25.35 10.03
C ALA A 148 -14.80 26.26 9.64
N GLU A 149 -13.81 26.40 10.51
CA GLU A 149 -12.60 27.19 10.27
C GLU A 149 -11.71 26.56 9.19
N CYS A 150 -11.80 25.25 9.02
CA CYS A 150 -11.02 24.48 8.06
C CYS A 150 -11.64 24.39 6.66
N ALA A 151 -12.82 24.98 6.44
CA ALA A 151 -13.59 24.82 5.21
C ALA A 151 -12.81 25.21 3.94
N GLU A 152 -12.05 26.32 3.98
CA GLU A 152 -11.27 26.74 2.82
C GLU A 152 -10.11 25.78 2.54
N ALA A 153 -9.43 25.28 3.58
CA ALA A 153 -8.38 24.27 3.42
C ALA A 153 -8.94 22.98 2.80
N GLY A 154 -10.11 22.52 3.26
CA GLY A 154 -10.81 21.37 2.68
C GLY A 154 -11.21 21.58 1.21
N LYS A 155 -11.68 22.78 0.87
CA LYS A 155 -12.01 23.15 -0.52
C LYS A 155 -10.78 23.13 -1.43
N LEU A 156 -9.65 23.68 -0.97
CA LEU A 156 -8.39 23.63 -1.72
C LEU A 156 -7.92 22.19 -1.94
N LEU A 157 -8.10 21.31 -0.95
CA LEU A 157 -7.80 19.89 -1.10
C LEU A 157 -8.71 19.23 -2.15
N VAL A 158 -10.02 19.51 -2.14
CA VAL A 158 -10.94 18.98 -3.16
C VAL A 158 -10.52 19.42 -4.57
N GLN A 159 -10.16 20.70 -4.75
CA GLN A 159 -9.66 21.20 -6.04
C GLN A 159 -8.37 20.50 -6.49
N ALA A 160 -7.47 20.17 -5.55
CA ALA A 160 -6.28 19.41 -5.86
C ALA A 160 -6.63 17.96 -6.25
N ILE A 161 -7.56 17.32 -5.56
CA ILE A 161 -8.03 15.96 -5.86
C ILE A 161 -8.67 15.90 -7.26
N ASP A 162 -9.47 16.90 -7.64
CA ASP A 162 -10.07 16.99 -8.98
C ASP A 162 -9.01 16.98 -10.11
N SER A 163 -7.78 17.43 -9.81
CA SER A 163 -6.68 17.42 -10.77
C SER A 163 -6.00 16.06 -10.94
N PHE A 164 -6.19 15.09 -10.02
CA PHE A 164 -5.48 13.80 -10.05
C PHE A 164 -5.73 13.02 -11.34
N ALA A 165 -6.97 13.02 -11.82
CA ALA A 165 -7.35 12.32 -13.04
C ALA A 165 -6.57 12.84 -14.27
N THR A 166 -6.26 14.14 -14.32
CA THR A 166 -5.44 14.73 -15.39
C THR A 166 -4.00 14.24 -15.40
N GLN A 167 -3.54 13.70 -14.26
CA GLN A 167 -2.24 13.06 -14.10
C GLN A 167 -2.34 11.53 -14.21
N GLY A 168 -3.52 11.00 -14.55
CA GLY A 168 -3.78 9.57 -14.60
C GLY A 168 -3.65 8.88 -13.25
N VAL A 169 -4.07 9.55 -12.17
CA VAL A 169 -4.07 8.99 -10.80
C VAL A 169 -5.49 9.02 -10.25
N PHE A 170 -5.89 7.97 -9.54
CA PHE A 170 -6.99 8.02 -8.58
C PHE A 170 -6.53 7.43 -7.24
N HIS A 171 -7.06 7.92 -6.13
CA HIS A 171 -6.57 7.56 -4.79
C HIS A 171 -7.05 6.18 -4.28
N GLY A 172 -8.27 5.77 -4.64
CA GLY A 172 -8.84 4.47 -4.26
C GLY A 172 -9.38 4.36 -2.83
N ASP A 173 -8.83 5.11 -1.87
CA ASP A 173 -9.29 5.08 -0.46
C ASP A 173 -9.44 6.47 0.20
N ILE A 174 -10.29 7.33 -0.36
CA ILE A 174 -10.57 8.65 0.26
C ILE A 174 -11.58 8.47 1.39
N ASN A 175 -11.12 8.63 2.63
CA ASN A 175 -11.96 8.59 3.82
C ASN A 175 -11.44 9.56 4.92
N HIS A 176 -12.20 9.71 6.00
CA HIS A 176 -11.89 10.68 7.06
C HIS A 176 -10.61 10.39 7.87
N ASN A 177 -10.06 9.18 7.79
CA ASN A 177 -8.78 8.85 8.43
C ASN A 177 -7.59 9.28 7.55
N ASN A 178 -7.80 9.39 6.24
CA ASN A 178 -6.77 9.68 5.24
C ASN A 178 -6.70 11.16 4.87
N VAL A 179 -7.49 12.02 5.52
CA VAL A 179 -7.40 13.48 5.36
C VAL A 179 -6.84 14.08 6.64
N LEU A 180 -5.73 14.78 6.52
CA LEU A 180 -5.04 15.47 7.61
C LEU A 180 -5.30 16.97 7.54
N PHE A 181 -5.52 17.60 8.69
CA PHE A 181 -5.60 19.04 8.87
C PHE A 181 -4.41 19.52 9.72
N SER A 182 -3.66 20.49 9.19
CA SER A 182 -2.40 20.97 9.74
C SER A 182 -2.33 22.50 9.81
N PRO A 183 -1.74 23.08 10.87
CA PRO A 183 -1.39 22.44 12.15
C PRO A 183 -2.64 22.04 12.94
N PRO A 184 -2.56 21.14 13.94
CA PRO A 184 -3.73 20.60 14.64
C PRO A 184 -4.59 21.66 15.34
N GLU A 185 -3.98 22.70 15.90
CA GLU A 185 -4.65 23.69 16.76
C GLU A 185 -5.31 24.83 15.97
N SER A 186 -4.89 25.05 14.72
CA SER A 186 -5.41 26.10 13.84
C SER A 186 -5.16 25.70 12.38
N PRO A 187 -5.90 24.71 11.86
CA PRO A 187 -5.55 24.15 10.57
C PRO A 187 -5.76 25.12 9.42
N VAL A 188 -4.72 25.29 8.61
CA VAL A 188 -4.71 26.14 7.41
C VAL A 188 -4.43 25.35 6.13
N ARG A 189 -4.07 24.07 6.29
CA ARG A 189 -3.71 23.15 5.22
C ARG A 189 -4.43 21.83 5.44
N ALA A 190 -5.08 21.33 4.38
CA ALA A 190 -5.62 19.99 4.33
C ALA A 190 -4.77 19.14 3.38
N VAL A 191 -4.49 17.90 3.77
CA VAL A 191 -3.57 17.00 3.06
C VAL A 191 -4.21 15.63 2.94
N LEU A 192 -4.22 15.07 1.74
CA LEU A 192 -4.60 13.69 1.51
C LEU A 192 -3.36 12.80 1.64
N ILE A 193 -3.49 11.74 2.43
CA ILE A 193 -2.44 10.75 2.67
C ILE A 193 -2.92 9.37 2.26
N ASP A 194 -2.00 8.42 2.26
CA ASP A 194 -2.26 6.99 2.11
C ASP A 194 -2.76 6.55 0.73
N PHE A 195 -1.86 6.66 -0.25
CA PHE A 195 -2.10 6.24 -1.62
C PHE A 195 -1.90 4.73 -1.83
N GLY A 196 -1.95 3.91 -0.77
CA GLY A 196 -1.74 2.47 -0.84
C GLY A 196 -2.77 1.72 -1.70
N CYS A 197 -3.91 2.35 -2.01
CA CYS A 197 -4.93 1.85 -2.94
C CYS A 197 -4.99 2.68 -4.23
N ALA A 198 -3.97 3.49 -4.53
CA ALA A 198 -3.98 4.33 -5.70
C ALA A 198 -3.86 3.49 -6.97
N GLY A 199 -4.68 3.84 -7.96
CA GLY A 199 -4.55 3.29 -9.30
C GLY A 199 -3.95 4.30 -10.26
N ILE A 200 -3.14 3.77 -11.17
CA ILE A 200 -2.37 4.54 -12.13
C ILE A 200 -2.89 4.20 -13.53
N ARG A 201 -3.44 5.21 -14.22
CA ARG A 201 -3.87 5.05 -15.61
C ARG A 201 -2.66 4.74 -16.49
N ARG A 202 -2.74 3.64 -17.23
CA ARG A 202 -1.77 3.25 -18.24
C ARG A 202 -2.09 3.97 -19.55
N PRO A 203 -1.08 4.16 -20.44
CA PRO A 203 -1.30 4.82 -21.72
C PRO A 203 -2.37 4.16 -22.60
N ASP A 204 -2.59 2.85 -22.41
CA ASP A 204 -3.50 2.03 -23.21
C ASP A 204 -4.88 1.81 -22.55
N ASP A 205 -5.13 2.40 -21.38
CA ASP A 205 -6.43 2.30 -20.72
C ASP A 205 -7.41 3.31 -21.36
N ASP A 206 -8.52 2.81 -21.92
CA ASP A 206 -9.60 3.64 -22.48
C ASP A 206 -10.32 4.47 -21.39
N ASP A 207 -10.92 5.61 -21.80
CA ASP A 207 -11.60 6.59 -20.95
C ASP A 207 -12.83 6.07 -20.17
#